data_AF-A0A0C9UAC7-F1
#
_entry.id   AF-A0A0C9UAC7-F1
#
_cell.length_a   1.000
_cell.length_b   1.000
_cell.length_c   1.000
_cell.angle_alpha   90.00
_cell.angle_beta   90.00
_cell.angle_gamma   90.00
#
_symmetry.space_group_name_H-M   'P 1'
#
loop_
_entity.id
_entity.type
_entity.pdbx_description
1 polymer ?
#
loop_
_entity_poly.entity_id
_entity_poly.type
_entity_poly.pdbx_seq_one_letter_code
_entity_poly.pdbx_strand_id
1 'polypeptide(L)'
;MVRSTTIVRLSDALPLAASVDDEATESVLSEHKQQAKLIFRRINSNSEPKCSIESGPYTLHYLIADNVVYLTIAEKSYPRKLAFSYLDELSKEFSQSYGAKVDSVRKPYAFVGFDTFMSKTARLYQDTRTAAVAESNLEKINGELQDVTRIMTKNMEELLWRGDSLDKMSHLSTSLRSESEKYRKAARQINIQAMLRQYAPIGAILLLFLFVLYWRVF
;
A
#
# COMPACT_ATOMS: atom_id res chain seq x y z
N MET A 1 6.86 1.02 14.04
CA MET A 1 7.03 0.34 12.74
C MET A 1 5.91 0.70 11.76
N VAL A 2 6.14 0.50 10.45
CA VAL A 2 5.09 0.57 9.42
C VAL A 2 4.12 -0.60 9.59
N ARG A 3 2.81 -0.31 9.53
CA ARG A 3 1.74 -1.29 9.77
C ARG A 3 0.88 -1.57 8.54
N SER A 4 0.51 -0.55 7.77
CA SER A 4 -0.35 -0.68 6.59
C SER A 4 -0.08 0.44 5.60
N THR A 5 -0.16 0.15 4.30
CA THR A 5 0.09 1.13 3.24
C THR A 5 -0.99 1.06 2.17
N THR A 6 -1.44 2.22 1.70
CA THR A 6 -2.44 2.34 0.64
C THR A 6 -1.98 3.36 -0.39
N ILE A 7 -2.15 3.01 -1.67
CA ILE A 7 -1.82 3.84 -2.82
C ILE A 7 -3.11 4.16 -3.55
N VAL A 8 -3.41 5.43 -3.73
CA VAL A 8 -4.61 5.90 -4.43
C VAL A 8 -4.26 6.93 -5.49
N ARG A 9 -5.10 7.08 -6.51
CA ARG A 9 -4.99 8.17 -7.46
C ARG A 9 -5.52 9.46 -6.85
N LEU A 10 -4.78 10.56 -7.01
CA LEU A 10 -5.11 11.86 -6.42
C LEU A 10 -6.41 12.45 -6.98
N SER A 11 -6.68 12.30 -8.28
CA SER A 11 -7.83 12.94 -8.95
C SER A 11 -9.21 12.50 -8.44
N ASP A 12 -9.35 11.23 -8.02
CA ASP A 12 -10.64 10.62 -7.68
C ASP A 12 -10.58 9.70 -6.46
N ALA A 13 -9.45 9.65 -5.76
CA ALA A 13 -9.19 8.72 -4.66
C ALA A 13 -9.39 7.24 -5.04
N LEU A 14 -9.25 6.87 -6.33
CA LEU A 14 -9.37 5.48 -6.77
C LEU A 14 -8.25 4.63 -6.12
N PRO A 15 -8.57 3.56 -5.38
CA PRO A 15 -7.56 2.64 -4.86
C PRO A 15 -6.79 1.98 -5.99
N LEU A 16 -5.47 2.09 -5.97
CA LEU A 16 -4.56 1.54 -6.99
C LEU A 16 -3.90 0.25 -6.51
N ALA A 17 -3.38 0.26 -5.28
CA ALA A 17 -2.76 -0.87 -4.59
C ALA A 17 -2.83 -0.67 -3.07
N ALA A 18 -2.72 -1.75 -2.29
CA ALA A 18 -2.66 -1.70 -0.83
C ALA A 18 -1.80 -2.84 -0.26
N SER A 19 -1.30 -2.71 0.97
CA SER A 19 -0.68 -3.84 1.66
C SER A 19 -1.71 -4.91 2.01
N VAL A 20 -1.28 -6.17 2.07
CA VAL A 20 -2.08 -7.27 2.59
C VAL A 20 -1.85 -7.34 4.08
N ASP A 21 -2.87 -6.98 4.85
CA ASP A 21 -2.83 -6.97 6.31
C ASP A 21 -3.51 -8.23 6.86
N ASP A 22 -3.04 -8.72 8.01
CA ASP A 22 -3.70 -9.83 8.70
C ASP A 22 -4.96 -9.35 9.46
N GLU A 23 -5.79 -10.30 9.91
CA GLU A 23 -7.08 -9.99 10.55
C GLU A 23 -6.90 -9.18 11.86
N ALA A 24 -5.82 -9.43 12.59
CA ALA A 24 -5.48 -8.68 13.79
C ALA A 24 -5.15 -7.21 13.47
N THR A 25 -4.31 -6.99 12.45
CA THR A 25 -3.93 -5.64 12.00
C THR A 25 -5.12 -4.89 11.42
N GLU A 26 -5.97 -5.56 10.63
CA GLU A 26 -7.23 -4.97 10.12
C GLU A 26 -8.15 -4.50 11.24
N SER A 27 -8.31 -5.33 12.29
CA SER A 27 -9.14 -4.98 13.45
C SER A 27 -8.58 -3.77 14.20
N VAL A 28 -7.27 -3.79 14.49
CA VAL A 28 -6.59 -2.74 15.26
C VAL A 28 -6.53 -1.41 14.50
N LEU A 29 -6.37 -1.44 13.17
CA LEU A 29 -6.22 -0.24 12.34
C LEU A 29 -7.52 0.22 11.68
N SER A 30 -8.66 -0.42 11.96
CA SER A 30 -9.93 -0.11 11.31
C SER A 30 -10.25 1.39 11.34
N GLU A 31 -10.07 2.03 12.50
CA GLU A 31 -10.28 3.47 12.70
C GLU A 31 -9.31 4.32 11.86
N HIS A 32 -8.01 4.02 11.91
CA HIS A 32 -6.97 4.73 11.16
C HIS A 32 -7.12 4.56 9.64
N LYS A 33 -7.63 3.42 9.17
CA LYS A 33 -7.97 3.22 7.76
C LYS A 33 -9.17 4.04 7.32
N GLN A 34 -10.15 4.27 8.20
CA GLN A 34 -11.25 5.20 7.93
C GLN A 34 -10.76 6.64 7.83
N GLN A 35 -9.88 7.03 8.75
CA GLN A 35 -9.22 8.33 8.71
C GLN A 35 -8.41 8.51 7.43
N ALA A 36 -7.65 7.49 6.98
CA ALA A 36 -6.94 7.52 5.70
C ALA A 36 -7.87 7.79 4.51
N LYS A 37 -9.06 7.16 4.47
CA LYS A 37 -10.07 7.45 3.45
C LYS A 37 -10.58 8.90 3.49
N LEU A 38 -10.78 9.46 4.67
CA LEU A 38 -11.16 10.87 4.81
C LEU A 38 -10.05 11.80 4.34
N ILE A 39 -8.80 11.44 4.62
CA ILE A 39 -7.61 12.16 4.14
C ILE A 39 -7.57 12.14 2.60
N PHE A 40 -7.71 10.98 1.96
CA PHE A 40 -7.73 10.89 0.50
C PHE A 40 -8.82 11.72 -0.17
N ARG A 41 -9.98 11.87 0.49
CA ARG A 41 -11.08 12.72 -0.03
C ARG A 41 -10.85 14.22 0.15
N ARG A 42 -9.92 14.62 1.01
CA ARG A 42 -9.60 16.03 1.31
C ARG A 42 -8.34 16.50 0.59
N ILE A 43 -7.38 15.62 0.35
CA ILE A 43 -6.15 15.93 -0.40
C ILE A 43 -6.52 16.25 -1.84
N ASN A 44 -5.87 17.28 -2.40
CA ASN A 44 -5.98 17.71 -3.78
C ASN A 44 -4.61 18.22 -4.27
N SER A 45 -4.52 18.67 -5.52
CA SER A 45 -3.26 19.14 -6.12
C SER A 45 -2.64 20.37 -5.45
N ASN A 46 -3.40 21.12 -4.63
CA ASN A 46 -2.89 22.27 -3.87
C ASN A 46 -2.46 21.89 -2.45
N SER A 47 -2.60 20.63 -2.06
CA SER A 47 -2.18 20.15 -0.75
C SER A 47 -0.66 20.01 -0.68
N GLU A 48 -0.11 20.11 0.53
CA GLU A 48 1.32 19.87 0.76
C GLU A 48 1.74 18.50 0.21
N PRO A 49 2.85 18.38 -0.53
CA PRO A 49 3.25 17.12 -1.15
C PRO A 49 3.67 16.07 -0.12
N LYS A 50 4.09 16.48 1.08
CA LYS A 50 4.50 15.59 2.18
C LYS A 50 3.88 16.09 3.48
N CYS A 51 3.18 15.23 4.21
CA CYS A 51 2.61 15.60 5.50
C CYS A 51 2.46 14.39 6.42
N SER A 52 2.58 14.63 7.73
CA SER A 52 2.33 13.65 8.78
C SER A 52 1.08 14.05 9.55
N ILE A 53 0.18 13.10 9.78
CA ILE A 53 -1.08 13.32 10.49
C ILE A 53 -1.08 12.43 11.73
N GLU A 54 -1.02 13.03 12.91
CA GLU A 54 -1.03 12.32 14.19
C GLU A 54 -2.45 11.87 14.56
N SER A 55 -2.62 10.59 14.91
CA SER A 55 -3.89 10.00 15.30
C SER A 55 -3.69 8.98 16.44
N GLY A 56 -3.74 9.48 17.67
CA GLY A 56 -3.55 8.67 18.88
C GLY A 56 -2.24 7.86 18.87
N PRO A 57 -2.29 6.51 18.90
CA PRO A 57 -1.10 5.64 18.93
C PRO A 57 -0.37 5.52 17.58
N TYR A 58 -0.97 6.01 16.49
CA TYR A 58 -0.41 5.92 15.15
C TYR A 58 -0.22 7.31 14.52
N THR A 59 0.56 7.34 13.44
CA THR A 59 0.76 8.51 12.59
C THR A 59 0.61 8.08 11.13
N LEU A 60 -0.19 8.84 10.40
CA LEU A 60 -0.45 8.64 8.99
C LEU A 60 0.48 9.56 8.21
N HIS A 61 1.42 9.00 7.48
CA HIS A 61 2.32 9.77 6.62
C HIS A 61 1.85 9.62 5.18
N TYR A 62 1.72 10.74 4.46
CA TYR A 62 1.43 10.69 3.03
C TYR A 62 2.44 11.47 2.19
N LEU A 63 2.66 10.96 0.99
CA LEU A 63 3.47 11.53 -0.09
C LEU A 63 2.60 11.63 -1.34
N ILE A 64 2.61 12.79 -2.00
CA ILE A 64 1.98 13.01 -3.29
C ILE A 64 3.07 13.10 -4.35
N ALA A 65 2.98 12.27 -5.39
CA ALA A 65 3.86 12.31 -6.55
C ALA A 65 3.09 11.85 -7.80
N ASP A 66 3.28 12.54 -8.94
CA ASP A 66 2.73 12.15 -10.25
C ASP A 66 1.25 11.73 -10.25
N ASN A 67 0.36 12.54 -9.66
CA ASN A 67 -1.09 12.24 -9.53
C ASN A 67 -1.42 10.99 -8.68
N VAL A 68 -0.48 10.52 -7.87
CA VAL A 68 -0.64 9.38 -6.95
C VAL A 68 -0.36 9.82 -5.51
N VAL A 69 -1.18 9.34 -4.59
CA VAL A 69 -1.00 9.53 -3.14
C VAL A 69 -0.60 8.20 -2.53
N TYR A 70 0.55 8.20 -1.87
CA TYR A 70 1.10 7.08 -1.11
C TYR A 70 0.91 7.40 0.36
N LEU A 71 0.16 6.58 1.09
CA LEU A 71 -0.09 6.78 2.51
C LEU A 71 0.29 5.53 3.29
N THR A 72 1.08 5.70 4.34
CA THR A 72 1.43 4.65 5.30
C THR A 72 0.93 5.00 6.69
N ILE A 73 0.41 3.99 7.38
CA ILE A 73 0.09 4.03 8.81
C ILE A 73 1.30 3.43 9.55
N ALA A 74 1.91 4.23 10.43
CA ALA A 74 3.03 3.80 11.26
C ALA A 74 2.71 4.07 12.74
N GLU A 75 3.37 3.34 13.64
CA GLU A 75 3.33 3.66 15.07
C GLU A 75 3.92 5.04 15.33
N LYS A 76 3.38 5.77 16.31
CA LYS A 76 3.84 7.12 16.66
C LYS A 76 5.34 7.19 17.01
N SER A 77 5.91 6.11 17.56
CA SER A 77 7.33 6.01 17.89
C SER A 77 8.25 5.80 16.67
N TYR A 78 7.68 5.54 15.48
CA TYR A 78 8.45 5.26 14.29
C TYR A 78 9.10 6.53 13.71
N PRO A 79 10.40 6.53 13.37
CA PRO A 79 11.05 7.72 12.86
C PRO A 79 10.43 8.23 11.54
N ARG A 80 10.04 9.50 11.53
CA ARG A 80 9.44 10.16 10.35
C ARG A 80 10.32 10.01 9.10
N LYS A 81 11.64 10.19 9.25
CA LYS A 81 12.60 10.06 8.14
C LYS A 81 12.50 8.70 7.46
N LEU A 82 12.40 7.62 8.24
CA LEU A 82 12.26 6.27 7.71
C LEU A 82 10.91 6.06 7.04
N ALA A 83 9.82 6.62 7.59
CA ALA A 83 8.49 6.54 6.97
C ALA A 83 8.46 7.20 5.58
N PHE A 84 9.07 8.38 5.43
CA PHE A 84 9.13 9.04 4.12
C PHE A 84 10.14 8.41 3.16
N SER A 85 11.25 7.88 3.66
CA SER A 85 12.18 7.08 2.84
C SER A 85 11.48 5.85 2.27
N TYR A 86 10.69 5.15 3.09
CA TYR A 86 9.85 4.05 2.65
C TYR A 86 8.86 4.48 1.55
N LEU A 87 8.12 5.57 1.77
CA LEU A 87 7.16 6.09 0.78
C LEU A 87 7.83 6.54 -0.54
N ASP A 88 9.03 7.11 -0.46
CA ASP A 88 9.82 7.54 -1.62
C ASP A 88 10.31 6.36 -2.48
N GLU A 89 10.72 5.28 -1.83
CA GLU A 89 11.08 4.04 -2.52
C GLU A 89 9.87 3.40 -3.21
N LEU A 90 8.70 3.42 -2.55
CA LEU A 90 7.45 2.98 -3.18
C LEU A 90 7.05 3.87 -4.35
N SER A 91 7.21 5.19 -4.25
CA SER A 91 6.81 6.10 -5.32
C SER A 91 7.65 5.92 -6.57
N LYS A 92 8.97 5.79 -6.41
CA LYS A 92 9.92 5.55 -7.51
C LYS A 92 9.62 4.25 -8.24
N GLU A 93 9.50 3.14 -7.52
CA GLU A 93 9.20 1.83 -8.12
C GLU A 93 7.81 1.80 -8.77
N PHE A 94 6.80 2.38 -8.12
CA PHE A 94 5.44 2.42 -8.66
C PHE A 94 5.35 3.28 -9.93
N SER A 95 6.00 4.44 -9.94
CA SER A 95 6.05 5.31 -11.12
C SER A 95 6.76 4.61 -12.28
N GLN A 96 7.89 3.94 -12.02
CA GLN A 96 8.62 3.16 -13.03
C GLN A 96 7.80 2.00 -13.60
N SER A 97 7.11 1.23 -12.75
CA SER A 97 6.36 0.05 -13.16
C SER A 97 4.99 0.36 -13.77
N TYR A 98 4.30 1.38 -13.26
CA TYR A 98 2.87 1.60 -13.53
C TYR A 98 2.49 3.04 -13.87
N GLY A 99 3.37 4.03 -13.74
CA GLY A 99 3.07 5.47 -13.88
C GLY A 99 2.25 5.81 -15.12
N ALA A 100 2.69 5.36 -16.29
CA ALA A 100 1.99 5.61 -17.57
C ALA A 100 0.55 5.04 -17.66
N LYS A 101 0.21 4.07 -16.81
CA LYS A 101 -1.10 3.39 -16.83
C LYS A 101 -2.08 3.98 -15.81
N VAL A 102 -1.60 4.75 -14.83
CA VAL A 102 -2.40 5.26 -13.70
C VAL A 102 -3.67 5.99 -14.15
N ASP A 103 -3.55 6.90 -15.13
CA ASP A 103 -4.66 7.74 -15.58
C ASP A 103 -5.70 6.97 -16.41
N SER A 104 -5.28 5.89 -17.08
CA SER A 104 -6.15 5.05 -17.91
C SER A 104 -7.02 4.09 -17.09
N VAL A 105 -6.59 3.74 -15.88
CA VAL A 105 -7.26 2.73 -15.06
C VAL A 105 -8.59 3.27 -14.52
N ARG A 106 -9.60 2.40 -14.52
CA ARG A 106 -10.93 2.66 -13.95
C ARG A 106 -11.33 1.64 -12.88
N LYS A 107 -10.69 0.46 -12.87
CA LYS A 107 -10.97 -0.58 -11.87
C LYS A 107 -10.20 -0.31 -10.57
N PRO A 108 -10.84 -0.41 -9.40
CA PRO A 108 -10.12 -0.39 -8.12
C PRO A 108 -9.10 -1.53 -8.05
N TYR A 109 -8.00 -1.27 -7.37
CA TYR A 109 -6.91 -2.22 -7.14
C TYR A 109 -6.37 -2.81 -8.46
N ALA A 110 -6.17 -1.98 -9.47
CA ALA A 110 -5.66 -2.47 -10.74
C ALA A 110 -4.23 -3.01 -10.67
N PHE A 111 -3.47 -2.59 -9.66
CA PHE A 111 -2.05 -2.88 -9.49
C PHE A 111 -1.79 -3.74 -8.23
N VAL A 112 -2.69 -4.70 -7.93
CA VAL A 112 -2.57 -5.61 -6.77
C VAL A 112 -1.20 -6.29 -6.69
N GLY A 113 -0.59 -6.63 -7.83
CA GLY A 113 0.74 -7.28 -7.85
C GLY A 113 1.88 -6.44 -7.27
N PHE A 114 1.65 -5.15 -6.98
CA PHE A 114 2.60 -4.31 -6.27
C PHE A 114 2.68 -4.63 -4.76
N ASP A 115 1.74 -5.41 -4.22
CA ASP A 115 1.71 -5.85 -2.81
C ASP A 115 3.00 -6.53 -2.35
N THR A 116 3.60 -7.33 -3.23
CA THR A 116 4.79 -8.11 -2.95
C THR A 116 5.99 -7.21 -2.76
N PHE A 117 6.10 -6.16 -3.57
CA PHE A 117 7.13 -5.13 -3.40
C PHE A 117 6.88 -4.37 -2.09
N MET A 118 5.67 -3.86 -1.87
CA MET A 118 5.32 -3.15 -0.63
C MET A 118 5.61 -3.96 0.64
N SER A 119 5.30 -5.26 0.64
CA SER A 119 5.55 -6.15 1.78
C SER A 119 7.03 -6.39 2.03
N LYS A 120 7.82 -6.61 0.97
CA LYS A 120 9.28 -6.77 1.07
C LYS A 120 9.94 -5.50 1.59
N THR A 121 9.59 -4.35 1.02
CA THR A 121 10.12 -3.05 1.44
C THR A 121 9.66 -2.74 2.88
N ALA A 122 8.40 -2.99 3.24
CA ALA A 122 7.95 -2.77 4.62
C ALA A 122 8.75 -3.58 5.65
N ARG A 123 9.11 -4.84 5.34
CA ARG A 123 9.98 -5.67 6.20
C ARG A 123 11.39 -5.10 6.33
N LEU A 124 11.97 -4.60 5.24
CA LEU A 124 13.29 -3.96 5.26
C LEU A 124 13.31 -2.74 6.19
N TYR A 125 12.21 -1.97 6.21
CA TYR A 125 12.05 -0.78 7.03
C TYR A 125 11.49 -1.04 8.44
N GLN A 126 11.12 -2.29 8.77
CA GLN A 126 10.69 -2.70 10.12
C GLN A 126 11.87 -2.86 11.09
N ASP A 127 12.98 -3.42 10.61
CA ASP A 127 14.17 -3.60 11.42
C ASP A 127 14.99 -2.31 11.41
N THR A 128 14.82 -1.48 12.44
CA THR A 128 15.51 -0.18 12.56
C THR A 128 17.03 -0.30 12.56
N ARG A 129 17.61 -1.47 12.89
CA ARG A 129 19.06 -1.70 12.76
C ARG A 129 19.49 -1.96 11.32
N THR A 130 18.69 -2.69 10.54
CA THR A 130 18.95 -2.84 9.10
C THR A 130 18.60 -1.56 8.35
N ALA A 131 17.62 -0.81 8.80
CA ALA A 131 17.25 0.48 8.23
C ALA A 131 18.34 1.54 8.44
N ALA A 132 19.10 1.51 9.55
CA ALA A 132 20.29 2.37 9.74
C ALA A 132 21.47 1.99 8.83
N VAL A 133 21.60 0.69 8.48
CA VAL A 133 22.58 0.21 7.48
C VAL A 133 22.09 0.48 6.05
N ALA A 134 20.78 0.43 5.82
CA ALA A 134 20.16 0.94 4.60
C ALA A 134 20.36 2.46 4.53
N GLU A 135 20.27 3.19 5.65
CA GLU A 135 20.53 4.63 5.75
C GLU A 135 21.98 4.97 5.39
N SER A 136 22.97 4.18 5.80
CA SER A 136 24.39 4.40 5.46
C SER A 136 24.73 4.03 4.01
N ASN A 137 24.04 3.04 3.42
CA ASN A 137 24.11 2.76 1.98
C ASN A 137 23.30 3.77 1.15
N LEU A 138 22.17 4.29 1.67
CA LEU A 138 21.36 5.35 1.08
C LEU A 138 21.94 6.75 1.32
N GLU A 139 22.83 6.97 2.29
CA GLU A 139 23.53 8.24 2.52
C GLU A 139 24.37 8.65 1.30
N LYS A 140 24.79 7.67 0.49
CA LYS A 140 25.43 7.90 -0.81
C LYS A 140 24.45 8.26 -1.93
N ILE A 141 23.15 8.05 -1.73
CA ILE A 141 22.06 8.34 -2.69
C ILE A 141 21.20 9.54 -2.23
N ASN A 142 21.35 10.00 -0.97
CA ASN A 142 20.48 10.98 -0.32
C ASN A 142 20.99 12.42 -0.34
N GLY A 143 21.01 13.04 -1.52
CA GLY A 143 20.90 14.50 -1.60
C GLY A 143 19.50 15.03 -1.25
N GLU A 144 18.45 14.20 -1.37
CA GLU A 144 17.04 14.64 -1.37
C GLU A 144 16.27 14.41 -0.04
N LEU A 145 16.82 13.59 0.87
CA LEU A 145 16.16 13.21 2.15
C LEU A 145 16.53 14.11 3.34
N GLN A 146 17.29 15.20 3.12
CA GLN A 146 17.71 16.14 4.18
C GLN A 146 16.56 17.02 4.72
N ASP A 147 15.43 17.12 4.04
CA ASP A 147 14.36 18.08 4.39
C ASP A 147 13.14 17.48 5.13
N VAL A 148 13.35 16.45 5.95
CA VAL A 148 12.26 15.91 6.81
C VAL A 148 11.75 16.95 7.81
N THR A 149 12.56 17.97 8.12
CA THR A 149 12.22 19.10 9.00
C THR A 149 11.16 20.04 8.42
N ARG A 150 11.00 20.08 7.08
CA ARG A 150 9.98 20.89 6.40
C ARG A 150 8.63 20.19 6.28
N ILE A 151 8.53 18.93 6.69
CA ILE A 151 7.29 18.15 6.58
C ILE A 151 6.30 18.65 7.62
N MET A 152 5.16 19.15 7.13
CA MET A 152 4.08 19.63 7.97
C MET A 152 3.48 18.49 8.80
N THR A 153 3.31 18.73 10.10
CA THR A 153 2.55 17.84 10.98
C THR A 153 1.18 18.45 11.24
N LYS A 154 0.13 17.66 11.09
CA LYS A 154 -1.24 18.02 11.48
C LYS A 154 -1.76 17.01 12.48
N ASN A 155 -2.74 17.42 13.26
CA ASN A 155 -3.46 16.52 14.14
C ASN A 155 -4.74 16.03 13.44
N MET A 156 -5.08 14.75 13.64
CA MET A 156 -6.25 14.13 13.01
C MET A 156 -7.55 14.75 13.53
N GLU A 157 -7.66 15.01 14.83
CA GLU A 157 -8.84 15.65 15.40
C GLU A 157 -9.06 17.02 14.74
N GLU A 158 -8.05 17.87 14.66
CA GLU A 158 -8.15 19.20 14.00
C GLU A 158 -8.58 19.09 12.52
N LEU A 159 -8.05 18.09 11.81
CA LEU A 159 -8.47 17.79 10.45
C LEU A 159 -9.94 17.38 10.41
N LEU A 160 -10.43 16.53 11.32
CA LEU A 160 -11.83 16.08 11.34
C LEU A 160 -12.80 17.21 11.69
N TRP A 161 -12.46 18.06 12.67
CA TRP A 161 -13.33 19.14 13.17
C TRP A 161 -13.61 20.25 12.16
N ARG A 162 -12.74 20.46 11.16
CA ARG A 162 -12.95 21.48 10.11
C ARG A 162 -14.02 21.09 9.07
N GLY A 163 -14.59 19.90 9.14
CA GLY A 163 -15.67 19.54 8.21
C GLY A 163 -16.41 18.27 8.60
N ASP A 164 -17.50 18.42 9.35
CA ASP A 164 -18.75 17.63 9.28
C ASP A 164 -18.65 16.08 9.15
N SER A 165 -17.52 15.46 9.52
CA SER A 165 -17.17 14.09 9.11
C SER A 165 -17.23 13.05 10.22
N LEU A 166 -17.64 13.42 11.43
CA LEU A 166 -17.74 12.49 12.56
C LEU A 166 -18.87 11.46 12.34
N ASP A 167 -20.03 11.88 11.84
CA ASP A 167 -21.16 10.97 11.51
C ASP A 167 -20.88 10.07 10.30
N LYS A 168 -19.97 10.48 9.39
CA LYS A 168 -19.66 9.72 8.17
C LYS A 168 -18.74 8.51 8.43
N MET A 169 -18.13 8.45 9.61
CA MET A 169 -17.20 7.38 10.00
C MET A 169 -17.94 6.05 10.24
N SER A 170 -19.15 6.10 10.80
CA SER A 170 -19.99 4.91 11.08
C SER A 170 -20.34 4.12 9.79
N HIS A 171 -20.77 4.81 8.72
CA HIS A 171 -21.10 4.16 7.44
C HIS A 171 -19.87 3.70 6.64
N LEU A 172 -18.68 4.25 6.93
CA LEU A 172 -17.45 3.89 6.21
C LEU A 172 -16.94 2.50 6.60
N SER A 173 -17.24 2.03 7.82
CA SER A 173 -16.92 0.69 8.33
C SER A 173 -17.34 -0.44 7.40
N THR A 174 -18.59 -0.40 6.90
CA THR A 174 -19.13 -1.44 6.02
C THR A 174 -18.44 -1.44 4.65
N SER A 175 -18.07 -0.26 4.14
CA SER A 175 -17.36 -0.12 2.86
C SER A 175 -15.93 -0.66 2.92
N LEU A 176 -15.24 -0.50 4.06
CA LEU A 176 -13.88 -1.01 4.26
C LEU A 176 -13.85 -2.53 4.18
N ARG A 177 -14.74 -3.21 4.89
CA ARG A 177 -14.81 -4.67 4.84
C ARG A 177 -15.06 -5.18 3.42
N SER A 178 -15.97 -4.53 2.68
CA SER A 178 -16.23 -4.87 1.27
C SER A 178 -15.02 -4.66 0.36
N GLU A 179 -14.25 -3.58 0.58
CA GLU A 179 -13.04 -3.28 -0.20
C GLU A 179 -11.87 -4.21 0.12
N SER A 180 -11.59 -4.49 1.40
CA SER A 180 -10.58 -5.47 1.81
C SER A 180 -10.91 -6.85 1.24
N GLU A 181 -12.18 -7.26 1.21
CA GLU A 181 -12.59 -8.50 0.56
C GLU A 181 -12.34 -8.49 -0.96
N LYS A 182 -12.64 -7.40 -1.65
CA LYS A 182 -12.36 -7.26 -3.10
C LYS A 182 -10.87 -7.37 -3.38
N TYR A 183 -10.04 -6.72 -2.56
CA TYR A 183 -8.59 -6.79 -2.69
C TYR A 183 -8.07 -8.21 -2.46
N ARG A 184 -8.50 -8.85 -1.36
CA ARG A 184 -8.12 -10.23 -1.04
C ARG A 184 -8.53 -11.21 -2.14
N LYS A 185 -9.71 -11.03 -2.74
CA LYS A 185 -10.17 -11.83 -3.89
C LYS A 185 -9.27 -11.61 -5.11
N ALA A 186 -8.93 -10.37 -5.42
CA ALA A 186 -8.04 -10.04 -6.54
C ALA A 186 -6.64 -10.64 -6.34
N ALA A 187 -6.04 -10.48 -5.16
CA ALA A 187 -4.74 -11.06 -4.82
C ALA A 187 -4.76 -12.60 -4.91
N ARG A 188 -5.82 -13.24 -4.40
CA ARG A 188 -5.98 -14.70 -4.47
C ARG A 188 -6.10 -15.19 -5.92
N GLN A 189 -6.86 -14.48 -6.76
CA GLN A 189 -6.99 -14.86 -8.17
C GLN A 189 -5.65 -14.81 -8.91
N ILE A 190 -4.83 -13.77 -8.65
CA ILE A 190 -3.48 -13.66 -9.22
C ILE A 190 -2.60 -14.82 -8.76
N ASN A 191 -2.63 -15.16 -7.47
CA ASN A 191 -1.87 -16.30 -6.93
C ASN A 191 -2.28 -17.64 -7.54
N ILE A 192 -3.59 -17.86 -7.74
CA ILE A 192 -4.08 -19.09 -8.39
C ILE A 192 -3.65 -19.15 -9.85
N GLN A 193 -3.73 -18.04 -10.59
CA GLN A 193 -3.28 -18.00 -11.99
C GLN A 193 -1.77 -18.25 -12.11
N ALA A 194 -0.97 -17.69 -11.20
CA ALA A 194 0.46 -17.94 -11.13
C ALA A 194 0.75 -19.43 -10.85
N MET A 195 0.07 -20.01 -9.87
CA MET A 195 0.18 -21.43 -9.54
C MET A 195 -0.21 -22.31 -10.73
N LEU A 196 -1.34 -22.03 -11.38
CA LEU A 196 -1.81 -22.80 -12.54
C LEU A 196 -0.78 -22.77 -13.67
N ARG A 197 -0.19 -21.60 -13.97
CA ARG A 197 0.83 -21.47 -15.02
C ARG A 197 2.10 -22.26 -14.71
N GLN A 198 2.49 -22.35 -13.44
CA GLN A 198 3.68 -23.10 -13.01
C GLN A 198 3.47 -24.62 -13.07
N TYR A 199 2.29 -25.12 -12.67
CA TYR A 199 2.01 -26.56 -12.60
C TYR A 199 1.37 -27.15 -13.87
N ALA A 200 0.79 -26.32 -14.75
CA ALA A 200 0.22 -26.75 -16.03
C ALA A 200 1.17 -27.64 -16.88
N PRO A 201 2.45 -27.29 -17.12
CA PRO A 201 3.33 -28.13 -17.93
C PRO A 201 3.64 -29.48 -17.26
N ILE A 202 3.79 -29.51 -15.94
CA ILE A 202 4.02 -30.74 -15.17
C ILE A 202 2.80 -31.66 -15.29
N GLY A 203 1.60 -31.10 -15.12
CA GLY A 203 0.34 -31.85 -15.28
C GLY A 203 0.16 -32.41 -16.70
N ALA A 204 0.50 -31.63 -17.73
CA ALA A 204 0.42 -32.07 -19.12
C ALA A 204 1.35 -33.26 -19.40
N ILE A 205 2.60 -33.23 -18.91
CA ILE A 205 3.55 -34.34 -19.07
C ILE A 205 3.04 -35.60 -18.37
N LEU A 206 2.51 -35.48 -17.15
CA LEU A 206 1.99 -36.60 -16.37
C LEU A 206 0.77 -37.23 -17.06
N LEU A 207 -0.13 -36.41 -17.60
CA LEU A 207 -1.30 -36.86 -18.35
C LEU A 207 -0.89 -37.59 -19.65
N LEU A 208 0.09 -37.05 -20.38
CA LEU A 208 0.63 -37.68 -21.59
C LEU A 208 1.29 -39.03 -21.27
N PHE A 209 2.03 -39.11 -20.16
CA PHE A 209 2.63 -40.36 -19.69
C PHE A 209 1.57 -41.42 -19.34
N LEU A 210 0.51 -41.03 -18.62
CA LEU A 210 -0.61 -41.92 -18.31
C LEU A 210 -1.35 -42.38 -19.56
N PHE A 211 -1.53 -41.49 -20.54
CA PHE A 211 -2.16 -41.83 -21.82
C PHE A 211 -1.36 -42.89 -22.59
N VAL A 212 -0.03 -42.75 -22.65
CA VAL A 212 0.85 -43.75 -23.29
C VAL A 212 0.81 -45.09 -22.57
N LEU A 213 0.78 -45.08 -21.23
CA LEU A 213 0.63 -46.30 -20.44
C LEU A 213 -0.70 -46.98 -20.70
N TYR A 214 -1.80 -46.22 -20.75
CA TYR A 214 -3.12 -46.76 -21.04
C TYR A 214 -3.19 -47.42 -22.42
N TRP A 215 -2.67 -46.74 -23.46
CA TRP A 215 -2.59 -47.28 -24.82
C TRP A 215 -1.70 -48.51 -24.95
N ARG A 216 -0.71 -48.66 -24.05
CA ARG A 216 0.19 -49.82 -24.08
C ARG A 216 -0.40 -51.05 -23.39
N VAL A 217 -1.29 -50.85 -22.42
CA VAL A 217 -1.89 -51.93 -21.61
C VAL A 217 -3.17 -52.48 -22.25
N PHE A 218 -3.92 -51.65 -22.96
CA PHE A 218 -5.14 -52.02 -23.70
C PHE A 218 -4.91 -52.00 -25.20
#